data_AF-A0A7J9XL12-F1
#
_entry.id   AF-A0A7J9XL12-F1
#
_cell.length_a   1.000
_cell.length_b   1.000
_cell.length_c   1.000
_cell.angle_alpha   90.00
_cell.angle_beta   90.00
_cell.angle_gamma   90.00
#
_symmetry.space_group_name_H-M   'P 1'
#
loop_
_entity.id
_entity.type
_entity.pdbx_description
1 polymer ?
#
loop_
_entity_poly.entity_id
_entity_poly.type
_entity_poly.pdbx_seq_one_letter_code
_entity_poly.pdbx_strand_id
1 'polypeptide(L)' 'MNTARRPAYAADAEHHRRDAPRYCPRCGCDLVGTGIAVEFWEGTNRVFHTWCAACRWTGDITPMTQMVGHEPEH' A
#
# COMPACT_ATOMS: atom_id res chain seq x y z
N MET A 1 8.84 34.93 10.39
CA MET A 1 8.59 33.72 9.57
C MET A 1 8.04 32.66 10.50
N ASN A 2 6.72 32.43 10.50
CA ASN A 2 6.04 31.55 11.45
C ASN A 2 5.92 30.15 10.84
N THR A 3 6.78 29.22 11.27
CA THR A 3 6.70 27.80 10.89
C THR A 3 5.57 27.14 11.67
N ALA A 4 4.34 27.20 11.14
CA ALA A 4 3.22 26.44 11.67
C ALA A 4 3.52 24.94 11.56
N ARG A 5 3.66 24.26 12.70
CA ARG A 5 3.84 22.80 12.79
C ARG A 5 2.61 22.13 12.19
N ARG A 6 2.77 21.28 11.17
CA ARG A 6 1.67 20.47 10.62
C ARG A 6 1.04 19.64 11.74
N PRO A 7 -0.30 19.57 11.81
CA PRO A 7 -0.97 18.73 12.79
C PRO A 7 -0.75 17.25 12.47
N ALA A 8 -0.71 16.40 13.50
CA ALA A 8 -0.34 14.98 13.38
C ALA A 8 -1.23 14.21 12.37
N TYR A 9 -2.54 14.48 12.35
CA TYR A 9 -3.47 13.84 11.40
C TYR A 9 -3.16 14.14 9.93
N ALA A 10 -2.61 15.31 9.62
CA ALA A 10 -2.29 15.69 8.25
C ALA A 10 -0.98 15.05 7.78
N ALA A 11 -0.08 14.68 8.70
CA ALA A 11 1.09 13.88 8.38
C ALA A 11 0.71 12.40 8.17
N ASP A 12 -0.21 11.90 9.00
CA ASP A 12 -0.78 10.56 8.92
C ASP A 12 -1.46 10.27 7.57
N ALA A 13 -2.36 11.17 7.13
CA ALA A 13 -3.04 11.05 5.84
C ALA A 13 -2.07 11.04 4.64
N GLU A 14 -0.96 11.76 4.71
CA GLU A 14 0.06 11.76 3.66
C GLU A 14 0.83 10.44 3.61
N HIS A 15 1.15 9.86 4.77
CA HIS A 15 1.75 8.53 4.84
C HIS A 15 0.81 7.46 4.29
N HIS A 16 -0.47 7.49 4.65
CA HIS A 16 -1.47 6.55 4.12
C HIS A 16 -1.56 6.58 2.59
N ARG A 17 -1.54 7.77 1.98
CA ARG A 17 -1.54 7.92 0.51
C ARG A 17 -0.26 7.40 -0.15
N ARG A 18 0.89 7.50 0.52
CA ARG A 18 2.18 7.04 -0.04
C ARG A 18 2.28 5.52 -0.06
N ASP A 19 1.71 4.88 0.96
CA ASP A 19 1.86 3.43 1.17
C ASP A 19 0.83 2.61 0.40
N ALA A 20 -0.27 3.23 -0.07
CA ALA A 20 -1.31 2.55 -0.82
C ALA A 20 -0.75 1.92 -2.11
N PRO A 21 -1.02 0.62 -2.38
CA PRO A 21 -0.61 -0.05 -3.61
C PRO A 21 -1.13 0.67 -4.85
N ARG A 22 -0.20 1.11 -5.72
CA ARG A 22 -0.54 1.80 -6.98
C ARG A 22 -0.66 0.86 -8.17
N TYR A 23 -0.01 -0.29 -8.14
CA TYR A 23 0.01 -1.23 -9.26
C TYR A 23 -0.38 -2.63 -8.78
N CYS A 24 -1.09 -3.37 -9.63
CA CYS A 24 -1.48 -4.73 -9.34
C CYS A 24 -0.24 -5.65 -9.31
N PRO A 25 -0.01 -6.44 -8.24
CA PRO A 25 1.14 -7.35 -8.19
C PRO A 25 1.03 -8.52 -9.18
N ARG A 26 -0.18 -8.80 -9.69
CA ARG A 26 -0.41 -9.89 -10.63
C ARG A 26 -0.13 -9.51 -12.08
N CYS A 27 -0.57 -8.32 -12.53
CA CYS A 27 -0.50 -7.90 -13.92
C CYS A 27 0.24 -6.56 -14.16
N GLY A 28 0.63 -5.83 -13.12
CA GLY A 28 1.33 -4.56 -13.22
C GLY A 28 0.47 -3.36 -13.62
N CYS A 29 -0.82 -3.54 -13.94
CA CYS A 29 -1.71 -2.43 -14.29
C CYS A 29 -1.96 -1.49 -13.10
N ASP A 30 -2.22 -0.22 -13.42
CA ASP A 30 -2.55 0.82 -12.44
C ASP A 30 -3.83 0.47 -11.68
N LEU A 31 -3.79 0.61 -10.35
CA LEU A 31 -4.95 0.49 -9.46
C LEU A 31 -5.60 1.84 -9.20
N VAL A 32 -4.89 2.95 -9.41
CA VAL A 32 -5.41 4.30 -9.16
C VAL A 32 -6.49 4.61 -10.19
N GLY A 33 -7.73 4.77 -9.73
CA GLY A 33 -8.86 5.14 -10.57
C GLY A 33 -9.49 3.99 -11.39
N THR A 34 -8.87 2.81 -11.45
CA THR A 34 -9.47 1.64 -12.11
C THR A 34 -9.68 0.45 -11.17
N GLY A 35 -8.96 0.40 -10.06
CA GLY A 35 -9.07 -0.65 -9.05
C GLY A 35 -9.47 -0.10 -7.69
N ILE A 36 -9.29 -0.95 -6.67
CA ILE A 36 -9.54 -0.63 -5.27
C ILE A 36 -8.26 -0.93 -4.49
N ALA A 37 -7.89 -0.02 -3.58
CA ALA A 37 -6.90 -0.24 -2.53
C ALA A 37 -7.41 0.43 -1.26
N VAL A 38 -7.96 -0.36 -0.34
CA VAL A 38 -8.55 0.12 0.92
C VAL A 38 -7.72 -0.38 2.08
N GLU A 39 -7.31 0.54 2.93
CA GLU A 39 -6.59 0.22 4.16
C GLU A 39 -7.54 -0.31 5.24
N PHE A 40 -7.08 -1.33 5.95
CA PHE A 40 -7.64 -1.77 7.22
C PHE A 40 -6.51 -2.21 8.16
N TRP A 41 -6.88 -2.48 9.41
CA TRP A 41 -5.94 -2.88 10.46
C TRP A 41 -6.30 -4.25 11.01
N GLU A 42 -5.31 -5.14 11.06
CA GLU A 42 -5.38 -6.41 11.80
C GLU A 42 -4.44 -6.35 13.00
N GLY A 43 -5.00 -6.04 14.18
CA GLY A 43 -4.21 -5.78 15.37
C GLY A 43 -3.30 -4.57 15.15
N THR A 44 -1.97 -4.79 15.14
CA THR A 44 -0.96 -3.76 14.86
C THR A 44 -0.52 -3.73 13.39
N ASN A 45 -1.02 -4.64 12.56
CA ASN A 45 -0.62 -4.73 11.16
C ASN A 45 -1.50 -3.84 10.30
N ARG A 46 -0.87 -3.02 9.45
CA ARG A 46 -1.55 -2.32 8.36
C ARG A 46 -1.69 -3.29 7.19
N VAL A 47 -2.88 -3.35 6.60
CA VAL A 47 -3.18 -4.23 5.47
C VAL A 47 -3.98 -3.44 4.43
N PHE A 48 -3.71 -3.68 3.16
CA PHE A 48 -4.47 -3.11 2.04
C PHE A 48 -5.25 -4.21 1.33
N HIS A 49 -6.58 -4.17 1.42
CA HIS A 49 -7.43 -4.99 0.57
C HIS A 49 -7.47 -4.39 -0.83
N THR A 50 -7.13 -5.19 -1.83
CA THR A 50 -6.97 -4.72 -3.20
C THR A 50 -7.77 -5.53 -4.21
N TRP A 51 -8.27 -4.84 -5.23
CA TRP A 51 -8.93 -5.44 -6.40
C TRP A 51 -8.49 -4.75 -7.68
N CYS A 52 -8.19 -5.54 -8.72
CA CYS A 52 -7.75 -5.05 -10.02
C CYS A 52 -8.82 -5.24 -11.10
N ALA A 53 -9.28 -4.16 -11.73
CA ALA A 53 -10.21 -4.26 -12.86
C ALA A 53 -9.62 -4.96 -14.10
N ALA A 54 -8.31 -4.86 -14.32
CA ALA A 54 -7.65 -5.39 -15.52
C ALA A 54 -7.55 -6.92 -15.53
N CYS A 55 -7.07 -7.52 -14.44
CA CYS A 55 -6.88 -8.98 -14.34
C CYS A 55 -7.82 -9.67 -13.36
N ARG A 56 -8.71 -8.93 -12.69
CA ARG A 56 -9.67 -9.41 -11.67
C ARG A 56 -9.03 -10.05 -10.44
N TRP A 57 -7.73 -9.85 -10.25
CA TRP A 57 -7.07 -10.29 -9.04
C TRP A 57 -7.61 -9.51 -7.84
N THR A 58 -7.87 -10.24 -6.75
CA THR A 58 -8.23 -9.70 -5.45
C THR A 58 -7.25 -10.28 -4.43
N GLY A 59 -6.78 -9.45 -3.50
CA GLY A 59 -5.96 -9.94 -2.40
C GLY A 59 -5.56 -8.85 -1.43
N ASP A 60 -4.98 -9.29 -0.32
CA ASP A 60 -4.49 -8.41 0.72
C ASP A 60 -2.98 -8.21 0.57
N ILE A 61 -2.55 -6.95 0.73
CA ILE A 61 -1.15 -6.56 0.66
C ILE A 61 -0.77 -5.96 2.01
N THR A 62 0.13 -6.64 2.70
CA THR A 62 0.73 -6.16 3.96
C THR A 62 2.02 -5.41 3.64
N PRO A 63 2.12 -4.11 3.94
CA PRO A 63 3.36 -3.35 3.79
C PRO A 63 4.44 -3.94 4.70
N MET A 64 5.67 -3.91 4.20
CA MET A 64 6.82 -4.46 4.89
C MET A 64 8.01 -3.52 4.72
N THR A 65 8.79 -3.35 5.79
CA THR A 65 9.94 -2.44 5.77
C THR A 65 11.13 -3.02 4.99
N GLN A 66 11.30 -4.35 5.00
CA GLN A 66 12.43 -5.02 4.36
C GLN A 66 12.08 -6.45 3.94
N MET A 67 12.43 -6.83 2.70
CA MET A 67 12.38 -8.21 2.19
C MET A 67 13.80 -8.78 2.19
N VAL A 68 13.96 -10.00 2.71
CA VAL A 68 15.20 -10.77 2.58
C VAL A 68 14.88 -12.00 1.75
N GLY A 69 15.50 -12.11 0.57
CA GLY A 69 15.42 -13.28 -0.29
C GLY A 69 16.69 -14.11 -0.18
N HIS A 70 16.55 -15.43 -0.18
CA HIS A 70 17.67 -16.36 -0.29
C HIS A 70 17.59 -17.07 -1.64
N GLU A 71 18.66 -17.03 -2.41
CA GLU A 71 18.82 -17.85 -3.61
C GLU A 71 19.51 -19.17 -3.22
N PRO A 72 19.04 -20.32 -3.73
CA PRO A 72 19.70 -21.60 -3.48
C PRO A 72 21.08 -21.64 -4.13
N GLU A 73 21.98 -22.45 -3.55
CA GLU A 73 23.25 -22.78 -4.18
C GLU A 73 22.98 -23.57 -5.48
N HIS A 74 23.63 -23.16 -6.57
CA HIS A 74 23.44 -23.75 -7.91
C HIS A 74 24.07 -25.14 -8.03
#